data_AF-A0A0G2F6F5-F1
#
_entry.id   AF-A0A0G2F6F5-F1
#
_cell.length_a   1.000
_cell.length_b   1.000
_cell.length_c   1.000
_cell.angle_alpha   90.00
_cell.angle_beta   90.00
_cell.angle_gamma   90.00
#
_symmetry.space_group_name_H-M   'P 1'
#
loop_
_entity.id
_entity.type
_entity.pdbx_description
1 polymer ?
#
loop_
_entity_poly.entity_id
_entity_poly.type
_entity_poly.pdbx_seq_one_letter_code
_entity_poly.pdbx_strand_id
1 'polypeptide(L)'
;MARTLADQLAIEQTGPGQFVSKAPPERMGNAMPIAYGGCTAGIATRAACATVPGSFSLYSLVGHFLGPASTAERLACTVHATRDTKTFATRRVVVSQRRPDGRLRACMELLADFHVEEPALLAYSAPPSIPFKGPRDSPTARELAERAVSQGLAGSDMAEKNTIMFSMMDQFFETRTCAEGLTGQNALGLLRTHPTDQDDLPLTERSSGDWARAKEALTSAGEKAAALSFLMDGGLSFLPLWHEHLWFDDAGACSTLDFALRLFAPDVDLSNWHLRERKTIAAGFGRTYSEGRLWDEQRNLVACMTQQCILRPKAQGGKVCDQWDYSGAAVPAGRKEGHKILINCFRKSLNTFQDAVLLFAISVNVASITRWAAPIVHPHEPHAFYGLLNANFMSSFSIFPALALQSLSPGLRRKRIRLFLWFLVIIFALAVEALYRYVYGAYFQFLWNQDTMVSEDIWLAKCDSHKMRSILASMTTAGHVFLALNCLRWLYHATATFRRGSLEKLKNGRVDYSGAGPWRRRWEASQPYLRLLDGAVCGLFMWTFLFLFTAYREAVKQKAGESDQDAEWTFGQVLSLVTWAPVALELITIYLYCSAVASASDHAEEESL
;
A
#
# COMPACT_ATOMS: atom_id res chain seq x y z
N MET A 1 -19.82 3.69 33.00
CA MET A 1 -20.22 3.38 31.61
C MET A 1 -21.25 4.40 31.19
N ALA A 2 -21.23 4.81 29.93
CA ALA A 2 -22.25 5.70 29.41
C ALA A 2 -23.59 4.97 29.47
N ARG A 3 -24.68 5.66 29.81
CA ARG A 3 -26.01 5.03 29.81
C ARG A 3 -26.61 5.05 28.41
N THR A 4 -26.26 6.07 27.64
CA THR A 4 -26.85 6.39 26.35
C THR A 4 -25.79 6.51 25.26
N LEU A 5 -26.20 6.42 23.99
CA LEU A 5 -25.30 6.63 22.86
C LEU A 5 -24.78 8.07 22.83
N ALA A 6 -25.66 9.04 23.14
CA ALA A 6 -25.29 10.45 23.21
C ALA A 6 -24.23 10.70 24.29
N ASP A 7 -24.35 10.07 25.46
CA ASP A 7 -23.36 10.15 26.54
C ASP A 7 -22.02 9.52 26.11
N GLN A 8 -22.08 8.38 25.41
CA GLN A 8 -20.89 7.67 24.92
C GLN A 8 -20.11 8.48 23.89
N LEU A 9 -20.82 9.29 23.09
CA LEU A 9 -20.28 10.14 22.03
C LEU A 9 -20.17 11.62 22.46
N ALA A 10 -20.43 11.93 23.73
CA ALA A 10 -20.38 13.29 24.22
C ALA A 10 -18.93 13.78 24.35
N ILE A 11 -18.72 15.04 23.99
CA ILE A 11 -17.43 15.72 24.10
C ILE A 11 -17.54 16.96 24.98
N GLU A 12 -16.43 17.36 25.56
CA GLU A 12 -16.22 18.61 26.27
C GLU A 12 -15.10 19.38 25.56
N GLN A 13 -15.32 20.66 25.28
CA GLN A 13 -14.30 21.50 24.68
C GLN A 13 -13.34 22.01 25.74
N THR A 14 -12.06 21.70 25.61
CA THR A 14 -11.01 22.11 26.56
C THR A 14 -10.16 23.25 26.04
N GLY A 15 -10.31 23.60 24.76
CA GLY A 15 -9.62 24.73 24.12
C GLY A 15 -10.04 24.89 22.66
N PRO A 16 -9.49 25.89 21.94
CA PRO A 16 -9.74 26.06 20.51
C PRO A 16 -9.31 24.81 19.73
N GLY A 17 -10.28 24.14 19.09
CA GLY A 17 -10.05 22.88 18.36
C GLY A 17 -9.65 21.69 19.24
N GLN A 18 -9.79 21.78 20.57
CA GLN A 18 -9.43 20.71 21.50
C GLN A 18 -10.65 20.21 22.25
N PHE A 19 -10.85 18.89 22.22
CA PHE A 19 -12.00 18.24 22.84
C PHE A 19 -11.57 16.98 23.60
N VAL A 20 -12.33 16.60 24.62
CA VAL A 20 -12.16 15.35 25.35
C VAL A 20 -13.50 14.65 25.47
N SER A 21 -13.54 13.32 25.30
CA SER A 21 -14.76 12.54 25.51
C SER A 21 -15.20 12.60 26.97
N LYS A 22 -16.51 12.70 27.23
CA LYS A 22 -17.05 12.74 28.60
C LYS A 22 -16.98 11.38 29.30
N ALA A 23 -17.09 10.30 28.52
CA ALA A 23 -16.96 8.93 28.97
C ALA A 23 -15.72 8.25 28.35
N PRO A 24 -15.08 7.31 29.06
CA PRO A 24 -14.14 6.37 28.43
C PRO A 24 -14.83 5.52 27.36
N PRO A 25 -14.11 5.10 26.30
CA PRO A 25 -14.71 4.31 25.24
C PRO A 25 -15.02 2.88 25.71
N GLU A 26 -16.16 2.33 25.28
CA GLU A 26 -16.55 0.96 25.61
C GLU A 26 -15.92 -0.07 24.64
N ARG A 27 -15.94 -1.36 25.02
CA ARG A 27 -15.40 -2.48 24.21
C ARG A 27 -16.51 -3.31 23.58
N MET A 28 -16.29 -3.79 22.36
CA MET A 28 -17.17 -4.73 21.66
C MET A 28 -16.34 -5.85 21.06
N GLY A 29 -16.74 -7.10 21.23
CA GLY A 29 -16.07 -8.21 20.54
C GLY A 29 -14.64 -8.54 20.99
N ASN A 30 -14.12 -7.90 22.03
CA ASN A 30 -12.72 -8.04 22.44
C ASN A 30 -12.57 -8.45 23.91
N ALA A 31 -11.79 -9.51 24.15
CA ALA A 31 -11.47 -9.98 25.50
C ALA A 31 -10.50 -9.03 26.24
N MET A 32 -9.60 -8.38 25.48
CA MET A 32 -8.69 -7.38 26.01
C MET A 32 -9.42 -6.04 26.25
N PRO A 33 -8.92 -5.16 27.14
CA PRO A 33 -9.49 -3.83 27.39
C PRO A 33 -9.20 -2.85 26.25
N ILE A 34 -9.60 -3.24 25.03
CA ILE A 34 -9.44 -2.47 23.80
C ILE A 34 -10.80 -1.93 23.41
N ALA A 35 -10.85 -0.61 23.21
CA ALA A 35 -12.04 0.11 22.79
C ALA A 35 -12.56 -0.36 21.43
N TYR A 36 -13.89 -0.31 21.28
CA TYR A 36 -14.55 -0.42 19.99
C TYR A 36 -14.16 0.76 19.08
N GLY A 37 -13.79 0.47 17.83
CA GLY A 37 -13.37 1.46 16.85
C GLY A 37 -14.39 2.57 16.65
N GLY A 38 -15.68 2.21 16.59
CA GLY A 38 -16.80 3.13 16.45
C GLY A 38 -16.91 4.17 17.57
N CYS A 39 -16.44 3.88 18.80
CA CYS A 39 -16.34 4.92 19.84
C CYS A 39 -15.33 6.00 19.44
N THR A 40 -14.17 5.57 18.92
CA THR A 40 -13.09 6.47 18.53
C THR A 40 -13.48 7.28 17.30
N ALA A 41 -14.03 6.63 16.28
CA ALA A 41 -14.51 7.25 15.05
C ALA A 41 -15.68 8.22 15.32
N GLY A 42 -16.64 7.81 16.17
CA GLY A 42 -17.77 8.65 16.56
C GLY A 42 -17.33 9.91 17.32
N ILE A 43 -16.42 9.79 18.29
CA ILE A 43 -15.89 10.95 19.04
C ILE A 43 -15.11 11.91 18.12
N ALA A 44 -14.29 11.39 17.20
CA ALA A 44 -13.60 12.23 16.22
C ALA A 44 -14.58 12.95 15.29
N THR A 45 -15.62 12.26 14.84
CA THR A 45 -16.69 12.82 14.00
C THR A 45 -17.42 13.94 14.74
N ARG A 46 -17.78 13.71 16.01
CA ARG A 46 -18.43 14.72 16.86
C ARG A 46 -17.55 15.96 17.03
N ALA A 47 -16.25 15.77 17.27
CA ALA A 47 -15.28 16.86 17.41
C ALA A 47 -15.11 17.65 16.09
N ALA A 48 -15.04 16.98 14.94
CA ALA A 48 -14.99 17.65 13.64
C ALA A 48 -16.24 18.52 13.42
N CYS A 49 -17.44 17.94 13.61
CA CYS A 49 -18.71 18.64 13.43
C CYS A 49 -18.85 19.87 14.34
N ALA A 50 -18.29 19.83 15.56
CA ALA A 50 -18.32 20.95 16.50
C ALA A 50 -17.50 22.18 16.04
N THR A 51 -16.66 22.03 15.00
CA THR A 51 -15.78 23.10 14.47
C THR A 51 -16.20 23.63 13.10
N VAL A 52 -17.38 23.24 12.63
CA VAL A 52 -17.93 23.64 11.33
C VAL A 52 -19.30 24.31 11.55
N PRO A 53 -19.65 25.38 10.81
CA PRO A 53 -20.99 25.97 10.90
C PRO A 53 -22.09 24.95 10.56
N GLY A 54 -23.25 25.06 11.21
CA GLY A 54 -24.36 24.14 11.01
C GLY A 54 -25.00 24.14 9.62
N SER A 55 -24.62 25.06 8.73
CA SER A 55 -25.03 25.08 7.32
C SER A 55 -24.27 24.09 6.45
N PHE A 56 -23.24 23.42 6.98
CA PHE A 56 -22.45 22.42 6.28
C PHE A 56 -22.78 21.03 6.82
N SER A 57 -23.03 20.11 5.89
CA SER A 57 -23.35 18.72 6.18
C SER A 57 -22.14 17.85 5.85
N LEU A 58 -21.88 16.85 6.70
CA LEU A 58 -20.79 15.92 6.51
C LEU A 58 -21.09 15.01 5.30
N TYR A 59 -20.13 14.85 4.38
CA TYR A 59 -20.30 13.94 3.24
C TYR A 59 -19.23 12.84 3.15
N SER A 60 -18.09 13.00 3.83
CA SER A 60 -16.99 12.05 3.76
C SER A 60 -16.17 12.05 5.04
N LEU A 61 -15.85 10.85 5.54
CA LEU A 61 -14.81 10.59 6.53
C LEU A 61 -13.82 9.57 5.99
N VAL A 62 -12.54 9.78 6.22
CA VAL A 62 -11.50 8.74 6.01
C VAL A 62 -10.62 8.72 7.25
N GLY A 63 -10.39 7.54 7.81
CA GLY A 63 -9.63 7.41 9.05
C GLY A 63 -8.70 6.20 9.06
N HIS A 64 -7.61 6.34 9.81
CA HIS A 64 -6.62 5.29 10.07
C HIS A 64 -6.50 5.07 11.58
N PHE A 65 -6.64 3.82 12.02
CA PHE A 65 -6.34 3.42 13.39
C PHE A 65 -4.82 3.18 13.53
N LEU A 66 -4.17 4.00 14.35
CA LEU A 66 -2.73 3.96 14.61
C LEU A 66 -2.38 3.01 15.76
N GLY A 67 -3.37 2.62 16.56
CA GLY A 67 -3.33 1.43 17.40
C GLY A 67 -4.37 1.46 18.51
N PRO A 68 -4.37 0.46 19.41
CA PRO A 68 -5.49 0.21 20.30
C PRO A 68 -5.69 1.37 21.28
N ALA A 69 -6.94 1.83 21.38
CA ALA A 69 -7.38 2.70 22.45
C ALA A 69 -7.79 1.86 23.67
N SER A 70 -7.42 2.32 24.86
CA SER A 70 -7.78 1.74 26.15
C SER A 70 -9.23 2.07 26.50
N THR A 71 -9.94 1.16 27.16
CA THR A 71 -11.27 1.40 27.73
C THR A 71 -11.26 2.17 29.05
N ALA A 72 -10.09 2.40 29.64
CA ALA A 72 -9.96 3.07 30.94
C ALA A 72 -9.81 4.60 30.81
N GLU A 73 -9.28 5.08 29.69
CA GLU A 73 -8.91 6.48 29.49
C GLU A 73 -9.86 7.19 28.52
N ARG A 74 -10.12 8.48 28.77
CA ARG A 74 -10.91 9.31 27.84
C ARG A 74 -10.14 9.60 26.55
N LEU A 75 -10.86 9.83 25.47
CA LEU A 75 -10.31 10.16 24.16
C LEU A 75 -10.13 11.67 24.04
N ALA A 76 -8.91 12.14 23.81
CA ALA A 76 -8.61 13.53 23.51
C ALA A 76 -8.54 13.73 21.99
N CYS A 77 -9.22 14.75 21.47
CA CYS A 77 -9.24 15.11 20.06
C CYS A 77 -8.59 16.47 19.85
N THR A 78 -7.71 16.55 18.85
CA THR A 78 -7.22 17.83 18.31
C THR A 78 -7.71 17.97 16.88
N VAL A 79 -8.46 19.03 16.61
CA VAL A 79 -9.07 19.31 15.32
C VAL A 79 -8.31 20.46 14.66
N HIS A 80 -7.82 20.21 13.46
CA HIS A 80 -7.16 21.19 12.61
C HIS A 80 -8.06 21.55 11.43
N ALA A 81 -8.34 22.84 11.23
CA ALA A 81 -9.00 23.32 10.02
C ALA A 81 -8.00 23.24 8.86
N THR A 82 -8.30 22.39 7.88
CA THR A 82 -7.45 22.22 6.68
C THR A 82 -7.91 23.13 5.54
N ARG A 83 -9.22 23.33 5.43
CA ARG A 83 -9.84 24.14 4.37
C ARG A 83 -11.15 24.72 4.88
N ASP A 84 -11.39 25.98 4.56
CA ASP A 84 -12.68 26.66 4.70
C ASP A 84 -12.93 27.51 3.45
N THR A 85 -14.01 27.21 2.76
CA THR A 85 -14.48 27.94 1.57
C THR A 85 -15.95 28.29 1.75
N LYS A 86 -16.57 28.94 0.75
CA LYS A 86 -18.01 29.24 0.79
C LYS A 86 -18.87 27.98 0.84
N THR A 87 -18.46 26.90 0.17
CA THR A 87 -19.29 25.70 -0.01
C THR A 87 -18.69 24.44 0.60
N PHE A 88 -17.37 24.38 0.79
CA PHE A 88 -16.67 23.23 1.39
C PHE A 88 -15.86 23.58 2.63
N ALA A 89 -15.84 22.66 3.60
CA ALA A 89 -14.94 22.69 4.75
C ALA A 89 -14.26 21.33 4.94
N THR A 90 -13.01 21.33 5.41
CA THR A 90 -12.25 20.11 5.71
C THR A 90 -11.60 20.22 7.08
N ARG A 91 -11.71 19.15 7.89
CA ARG A 91 -11.16 19.04 9.23
C ARG A 91 -10.29 17.80 9.33
N ARG A 92 -9.07 17.95 9.87
CA ARG A 92 -8.20 16.83 10.26
C ARG A 92 -8.28 16.66 11.77
N VAL A 93 -8.63 15.47 12.25
CA VAL A 93 -8.76 15.15 13.67
C VAL A 93 -7.71 14.11 14.06
N VAL A 94 -6.92 14.43 15.08
CA VAL A 94 -6.03 13.47 15.75
C VAL A 94 -6.67 13.06 17.06
N VAL A 95 -6.95 11.78 17.22
CA VAL A 95 -7.44 11.20 18.48
C VAL A 95 -6.29 10.59 19.24
N SER A 96 -6.12 10.98 20.49
CA SER A 96 -5.04 10.55 21.37
C SER A 96 -5.58 10.09 22.73
N GLN A 97 -4.81 9.24 23.41
CA GLN A 97 -5.03 8.93 24.81
C GLN A 97 -3.75 9.14 25.60
N ARG A 98 -3.92 9.45 26.89
CA ARG A 98 -2.81 9.53 27.84
C ARG A 98 -2.38 8.11 28.18
N ARG A 99 -1.07 7.84 28.10
CA ARG A 99 -0.45 6.60 28.58
C ARG A 99 -0.16 6.71 30.08
N PRO A 100 0.11 5.58 30.77
CA PRO A 100 0.51 5.60 32.18
C PRO A 100 1.74 6.47 32.47
N ASP A 101 2.63 6.66 31.49
CA ASP A 101 3.81 7.55 31.57
C ASP A 101 3.48 9.05 31.42
N GLY A 102 2.20 9.40 31.31
CA GLY A 102 1.69 10.76 31.15
C GLY A 102 1.74 11.31 29.71
N ARG A 103 2.35 10.60 28.76
CA ARG A 103 2.46 11.07 27.36
C ARG A 103 1.15 10.83 26.60
N LEU A 104 0.80 11.76 25.72
CA LEU A 104 -0.29 11.56 24.75
C LEU A 104 0.23 10.70 23.60
N ARG A 105 -0.53 9.67 23.26
CA ARG A 105 -0.27 8.78 22.12
C ARG A 105 -1.47 8.81 21.20
N ALA A 106 -1.22 9.12 19.94
CA ALA A 106 -2.24 9.04 18.90
C ALA A 106 -2.71 7.58 18.72
N CYS A 107 -4.03 7.41 18.68
CA CYS A 107 -4.73 6.14 18.48
C CYS A 107 -5.41 6.10 17.12
N MET A 108 -5.84 7.26 16.59
CA MET A 108 -6.49 7.36 15.29
C MET A 108 -6.25 8.74 14.68
N GLU A 109 -6.20 8.80 13.36
CA GLU A 109 -6.24 10.04 12.60
C GLU A 109 -7.40 9.98 11.60
N LEU A 110 -8.13 11.09 11.43
CA LEU A 110 -9.33 11.17 10.60
C LEU A 110 -9.37 12.48 9.82
N LEU A 111 -9.76 12.40 8.55
CA LEU A 111 -10.08 13.54 7.71
C LEU A 111 -11.60 13.56 7.47
N ALA A 112 -12.24 14.70 7.76
CA ALA A 112 -13.67 14.92 7.60
C ALA A 112 -13.92 16.06 6.61
N ASP A 113 -14.75 15.80 5.61
CA ASP A 113 -15.15 16.79 4.62
C ASP A 113 -16.65 17.09 4.71
N PHE A 114 -16.95 18.38 4.57
CA PHE A 114 -18.28 18.94 4.70
C PHE A 114 -18.62 19.79 3.48
N HIS A 115 -19.90 19.80 3.13
CA HIS A 115 -20.45 20.54 2.01
C HIS A 115 -21.74 21.23 2.42
N VAL A 116 -21.99 22.45 1.94
CA VAL A 116 -23.30 23.09 2.09
C VAL A 116 -24.36 22.33 1.28
N GLU A 117 -25.61 22.41 1.69
CA GLU A 117 -26.69 21.80 0.91
C GLU A 117 -26.95 22.60 -0.38
N GLU A 118 -27.07 21.89 -1.50
CA GLU A 118 -27.35 22.45 -2.82
C GLU A 118 -28.42 21.60 -3.54
N PRO A 119 -29.18 22.19 -4.49
CA PRO A 119 -30.16 21.43 -5.29
C PRO A 119 -29.50 20.31 -6.11
N ALA A 120 -30.08 19.12 -6.06
CA ALA A 120 -29.58 17.98 -6.83
C ALA A 120 -29.93 18.10 -8.32
N LEU A 121 -28.94 17.92 -9.20
CA LEU A 121 -29.18 17.75 -10.64
C LEU A 121 -29.71 16.33 -10.97
N LEU A 122 -29.24 15.32 -10.23
CA LEU A 122 -29.60 13.91 -10.38
C LEU A 122 -29.78 13.29 -8.99
N ALA A 123 -30.76 12.39 -8.86
CA ALA A 123 -30.98 11.61 -7.66
C ALA A 123 -31.24 10.14 -8.04
N TYR A 124 -30.34 9.24 -7.63
CA TYR A 124 -30.47 7.80 -7.84
C TYR A 124 -29.60 7.04 -6.82
N SER A 125 -29.96 5.79 -6.54
CA SER A 125 -29.14 4.87 -5.75
C SER A 125 -29.38 3.42 -6.16
N ALA A 126 -28.39 2.55 -5.90
CA ALA A 126 -28.54 1.12 -6.08
C ALA A 126 -29.38 0.49 -4.94
N PRO A 127 -30.20 -0.54 -5.23
CA PRO A 127 -30.86 -1.32 -4.18
C PRO A 127 -29.84 -2.23 -3.45
N PRO A 128 -30.22 -2.83 -2.30
CA PRO A 128 -29.45 -3.92 -1.69
C PRO A 128 -29.25 -5.10 -2.64
N SER A 129 -28.20 -5.90 -2.44
CA SER A 129 -27.87 -7.00 -3.36
C SER A 129 -28.83 -8.19 -3.27
N ILE A 130 -29.52 -8.36 -2.15
CA ILE A 130 -30.61 -9.32 -1.97
C ILE A 130 -31.82 -8.65 -1.31
N PRO A 131 -33.05 -9.18 -1.48
CA PRO A 131 -34.22 -8.65 -0.79
C PRO A 131 -34.14 -8.99 0.71
N PHE A 132 -34.29 -7.96 1.55
CA PHE A 132 -34.40 -8.11 3.01
C PHE A 132 -35.80 -7.72 3.48
N LYS A 133 -36.40 -8.53 4.36
CA LYS A 133 -37.67 -8.19 5.00
C LYS A 133 -37.53 -6.98 5.93
N GLY A 134 -38.66 -6.40 6.31
CA GLY A 134 -38.68 -5.25 7.21
C GLY A 134 -38.22 -5.59 8.64
N PRO A 135 -38.00 -4.56 9.48
CA PRO A 135 -37.51 -4.76 10.85
C PRO A 135 -38.47 -5.56 11.73
N ARG A 136 -39.79 -5.51 11.48
CA ARG A 136 -40.81 -6.26 12.25
C ARG A 136 -40.77 -7.77 11.99
N ASP A 137 -40.33 -8.17 10.80
CA ASP A 137 -40.26 -9.58 10.39
C ASP A 137 -38.85 -10.17 10.60
N SER A 138 -37.91 -9.35 11.06
CA SER A 138 -36.53 -9.73 11.33
C SER A 138 -36.33 -9.98 12.83
N PRO A 139 -35.72 -11.10 13.24
CA PRO A 139 -35.45 -11.38 14.66
C PRO A 139 -34.31 -10.51 15.21
N THR A 140 -34.26 -10.38 16.53
CA THR A 140 -33.08 -9.86 17.24
C THR A 140 -31.97 -10.92 17.27
N ALA A 141 -30.72 -10.48 17.50
CA ALA A 141 -29.60 -11.39 17.74
C ALA A 141 -29.86 -12.34 18.93
N ARG A 142 -30.54 -11.84 19.97
CA ARG A 142 -30.94 -12.61 21.14
C ARG A 142 -31.95 -13.71 20.81
N GLU A 143 -33.01 -13.39 20.05
CA GLU A 143 -34.01 -14.38 19.63
C GLU A 143 -33.39 -15.47 18.74
N LEU A 144 -32.42 -15.12 17.89
CA LEU A 144 -31.65 -16.10 17.11
C LEU A 144 -30.83 -17.04 18.01
N ALA A 145 -30.15 -16.49 19.01
CA ALA A 145 -29.37 -17.28 19.97
C ALA A 145 -30.26 -18.17 20.85
N GLU A 146 -31.39 -17.66 21.35
CA GLU A 146 -32.38 -18.43 22.13
C GLU A 146 -32.98 -19.57 21.29
N ARG A 147 -33.31 -19.31 20.01
CA ARG A 147 -33.77 -20.35 19.08
C ARG A 147 -32.72 -21.43 18.87
N ALA A 148 -31.47 -21.04 18.63
CA ALA A 148 -30.35 -21.97 18.48
C ALA A 148 -30.18 -22.89 19.70
N VAL A 149 -30.30 -22.35 20.91
CA VAL A 149 -30.24 -23.13 22.15
C VAL A 149 -31.44 -24.07 22.27
N SER A 150 -32.66 -23.58 22.01
CA SER A 150 -33.88 -24.38 22.11
C SER A 150 -33.92 -25.57 21.14
N GLN A 151 -33.24 -25.44 20.00
CA GLN A 151 -33.11 -26.48 18.97
C GLN A 151 -31.92 -27.43 19.21
N GLY A 152 -31.14 -27.22 20.28
CA GLY A 152 -29.94 -28.01 20.57
C GLY A 152 -28.77 -27.75 19.61
N LEU A 153 -28.81 -26.65 18.85
CA LEU A 153 -27.77 -26.28 17.88
C LEU A 153 -26.60 -25.52 18.52
N ALA A 154 -26.83 -24.88 19.67
CA ALA A 154 -25.81 -24.19 20.46
C ALA A 154 -25.98 -24.48 21.96
N GLY A 155 -24.88 -24.52 22.70
CA GLY A 155 -24.92 -24.57 24.17
C GLY A 155 -25.32 -23.24 24.78
N SER A 156 -26.04 -23.26 25.90
CA SER A 156 -26.48 -22.07 26.66
C SER A 156 -25.32 -21.12 26.97
N ASP A 157 -24.19 -21.66 27.41
CA ASP A 157 -23.03 -20.88 27.82
C ASP A 157 -22.40 -20.11 26.66
N MET A 158 -22.44 -20.69 25.45
CA MET A 158 -21.91 -20.05 24.26
C MET A 158 -22.84 -18.92 23.80
N ALA A 159 -24.16 -19.15 23.83
CA ALA A 159 -25.15 -18.14 23.52
C ALA A 159 -25.11 -16.95 24.50
N GLU A 160 -24.92 -17.22 25.79
CA GLU A 160 -24.77 -16.17 26.81
C GLU A 160 -23.50 -15.34 26.59
N LYS A 161 -22.35 -15.99 26.37
CA LYS A 161 -21.09 -15.30 26.04
C LYS A 161 -21.23 -14.45 24.78
N ASN A 162 -21.89 -14.96 23.75
CA ASN A 162 -22.15 -14.23 22.52
C ASN A 162 -22.99 -12.96 22.77
N THR A 163 -24.05 -13.11 23.56
CA THR A 163 -24.93 -11.99 23.96
C THR A 163 -24.15 -10.92 24.73
N ILE A 164 -23.33 -11.32 25.69
CA ILE A 164 -22.49 -10.40 26.47
C ILE A 164 -21.46 -9.68 25.58
N MET A 165 -20.89 -10.38 24.61
CA MET A 165 -19.83 -9.84 23.74
C MET A 165 -20.31 -8.70 22.82
N PHE A 166 -21.59 -8.70 22.45
CA PHE A 166 -22.22 -7.69 21.59
C PHE A 166 -23.24 -6.79 22.29
N SER A 167 -23.41 -6.94 23.61
CA SER A 167 -24.43 -6.23 24.38
C SER A 167 -24.35 -4.71 24.27
N MET A 168 -23.17 -4.15 23.99
CA MET A 168 -23.01 -2.70 23.75
C MET A 168 -23.87 -2.21 22.58
N MET A 169 -23.95 -2.97 21.48
CA MET A 169 -24.80 -2.57 20.35
C MET A 169 -26.27 -2.58 20.76
N ASP A 170 -26.69 -3.61 21.49
CA ASP A 170 -28.06 -3.71 22.01
C ASP A 170 -28.35 -2.67 23.10
N GLN A 171 -27.33 -2.11 23.76
CA GLN A 171 -27.51 -1.01 24.72
C GLN A 171 -27.94 0.28 24.00
N PHE A 172 -27.34 0.57 22.85
CA PHE A 172 -27.52 1.85 22.15
C PHE A 172 -28.51 1.79 20.98
N PHE A 173 -28.67 0.61 20.38
CA PHE A 173 -29.50 0.40 19.20
C PHE A 173 -30.52 -0.70 19.45
N GLU A 174 -31.69 -0.53 18.86
CA GLU A 174 -32.56 -1.65 18.53
C GLU A 174 -32.05 -2.24 17.22
N THR A 175 -31.62 -3.51 17.26
CA THR A 175 -31.10 -4.22 16.08
C THR A 175 -31.98 -5.41 15.72
N ARG A 176 -32.20 -5.61 14.41
CA ARG A 176 -32.96 -6.75 13.87
C ARG A 176 -32.13 -7.40 12.78
N THR A 177 -31.60 -8.59 13.04
CA THR A 177 -30.77 -9.34 12.10
C THR A 177 -31.67 -9.95 11.03
N CYS A 178 -31.42 -9.66 9.76
CA CYS A 178 -32.24 -10.16 8.66
C CYS A 178 -31.96 -11.64 8.45
N ALA A 179 -33.00 -12.48 8.51
CA ALA A 179 -32.89 -13.93 8.39
C ALA A 179 -32.44 -14.37 6.98
N GLU A 180 -32.66 -13.54 5.96
CA GLU A 180 -32.21 -13.78 4.58
C GLU A 180 -30.69 -13.67 4.44
N GLY A 181 -30.04 -12.88 5.30
CA GLY A 181 -28.58 -12.75 5.29
C GLY A 181 -27.89 -13.94 5.95
N LEU A 182 -26.65 -14.22 5.53
CA LEU A 182 -25.86 -15.33 6.07
C LEU A 182 -25.76 -15.29 7.61
N THR A 183 -25.50 -14.11 8.16
CA THR A 183 -25.42 -13.92 9.61
C THR A 183 -26.77 -14.06 10.33
N GLY A 184 -27.90 -13.96 9.63
CA GLY A 184 -29.21 -14.31 10.19
C GLY A 184 -29.40 -15.83 10.30
N GLN A 185 -28.81 -16.58 9.37
CA GLN A 185 -28.92 -18.04 9.29
C GLN A 185 -27.98 -18.74 10.27
N ASN A 186 -26.74 -18.25 10.42
CA ASN A 186 -25.76 -18.82 11.35
C ASN A 186 -25.68 -18.09 12.70
N ALA A 187 -26.68 -17.26 13.02
CA ALA A 187 -26.79 -16.50 14.28
C ALA A 187 -25.52 -15.69 14.61
N LEU A 188 -25.12 -14.82 13.68
CA LEU A 188 -23.94 -13.96 13.74
C LEU A 188 -22.64 -14.76 13.95
N GLY A 189 -22.53 -15.96 13.37
CA GLY A 189 -21.39 -16.87 13.49
C GLY A 189 -21.41 -17.80 14.73
N LEU A 190 -22.45 -17.74 15.56
CA LEU A 190 -22.63 -18.67 16.69
C LEU A 190 -22.75 -20.13 16.22
N LEU A 191 -23.42 -20.36 15.09
CA LEU A 191 -23.69 -21.68 14.53
C LEU A 191 -22.67 -22.07 13.45
N ARG A 192 -21.47 -22.45 13.88
CA ARG A 192 -20.32 -22.77 13.00
C ARG A 192 -20.51 -23.96 12.05
N THR A 193 -21.45 -24.86 12.33
CA THR A 193 -21.66 -26.06 11.51
C THR A 193 -23.03 -26.09 10.85
N HIS A 194 -23.83 -25.04 11.05
CA HIS A 194 -25.17 -24.96 10.48
C HIS A 194 -25.06 -24.48 9.03
N PRO A 195 -25.58 -25.25 8.06
CA PRO A 195 -25.50 -24.85 6.66
C PRO A 195 -26.31 -23.57 6.41
N THR A 196 -25.88 -22.78 5.43
CA THR A 196 -26.60 -21.60 4.94
C THR A 196 -26.93 -21.76 3.46
N ASP A 197 -27.97 -21.07 2.98
CA ASP A 197 -28.32 -21.04 1.56
C ASP A 197 -27.30 -20.26 0.69
N GLN A 198 -26.28 -19.66 1.32
CA GLN A 198 -25.20 -18.92 0.66
C GLN A 198 -23.85 -19.67 0.67
N ASP A 199 -23.78 -20.89 1.23
CA ASP A 199 -22.52 -21.64 1.36
C ASP A 199 -21.92 -22.00 -0.01
N ASP A 200 -22.77 -22.25 -1.01
CA ASP A 200 -22.35 -22.56 -2.39
C ASP A 200 -21.91 -21.31 -3.19
N LEU A 201 -22.18 -20.10 -2.67
CA LEU A 201 -21.76 -18.86 -3.31
C LEU A 201 -20.28 -18.58 -3.02
N PRO A 202 -19.56 -17.95 -3.97
CA PRO A 202 -18.26 -17.36 -3.69
C PRO A 202 -18.35 -16.43 -2.47
N LEU A 203 -17.34 -16.43 -1.61
CA LEU A 203 -17.32 -15.61 -0.38
C LEU A 203 -17.65 -14.13 -0.64
N THR A 204 -17.26 -13.58 -1.79
CA THR A 204 -17.53 -12.18 -2.18
C THR A 204 -18.97 -11.90 -2.64
N GLU A 205 -19.74 -12.94 -2.93
CA GLU A 205 -21.15 -12.83 -3.31
C GLU A 205 -22.08 -12.93 -2.09
N ARG A 206 -21.61 -13.55 -1.00
CA ARG A 206 -22.34 -13.68 0.27
C ARG A 206 -22.69 -12.31 0.87
N SER A 207 -23.88 -12.21 1.44
CA SER A 207 -24.45 -10.98 1.97
C SER A 207 -25.13 -11.20 3.32
N SER A 208 -24.94 -10.21 4.21
CA SER A 208 -25.55 -10.15 5.53
C SER A 208 -26.29 -8.83 5.70
N GLY A 209 -27.48 -8.87 6.29
CA GLY A 209 -28.31 -7.68 6.54
C GLY A 209 -28.71 -7.54 8.01
N ASP A 210 -28.79 -6.32 8.50
CA ASP A 210 -29.41 -5.96 9.78
C ASP A 210 -30.12 -4.62 9.70
N TRP A 211 -31.26 -4.51 10.36
CA TRP A 211 -31.88 -3.22 10.63
C TRP A 211 -31.36 -2.66 11.95
N ALA A 212 -31.10 -1.36 11.98
CA ALA A 212 -30.70 -0.67 13.19
C ALA A 212 -31.45 0.64 13.36
N ARG A 213 -31.76 0.98 14.61
CA ARG A 213 -32.31 2.26 15.03
C ARG A 213 -31.78 2.61 16.41
N ALA A 214 -31.30 3.84 16.61
CA ALA A 214 -30.89 4.34 17.92
C ALA A 214 -32.09 4.32 18.88
N LYS A 215 -31.87 3.86 20.11
CA LYS A 215 -32.93 3.80 21.13
C LYS A 215 -33.36 5.18 21.63
N GLU A 216 -32.51 6.19 21.42
CA GLU A 216 -32.74 7.56 21.84
C GLU A 216 -32.79 8.52 20.65
N ALA A 217 -33.43 9.66 20.89
CA ALA A 217 -33.47 10.75 19.92
C ALA A 217 -32.08 11.41 19.81
N LEU A 218 -31.60 11.59 18.58
CA LEU A 218 -30.36 12.30 18.28
C LEU A 218 -30.69 13.75 17.89
N THR A 219 -30.21 14.71 18.67
CA THR A 219 -30.77 16.08 18.63
C THR A 219 -30.02 17.06 17.75
N SER A 220 -28.76 16.77 17.42
CA SER A 220 -27.91 17.66 16.60
C SER A 220 -27.27 16.92 15.44
N ALA A 221 -26.96 17.64 14.35
CA ALA A 221 -26.31 17.07 13.16
C ALA A 221 -25.01 16.31 13.51
N GLY A 222 -24.20 16.85 14.43
CA GLY A 222 -22.98 16.15 14.88
C GLY A 222 -23.25 14.91 15.74
N GLU A 223 -24.39 14.82 16.45
CA GLU A 223 -24.80 13.60 17.17
C GLU A 223 -25.21 12.52 16.18
N LYS A 224 -26.03 12.90 15.18
CA LYS A 224 -26.45 12.02 14.09
C LYS A 224 -25.26 11.47 13.31
N ALA A 225 -24.33 12.34 12.90
CA ALA A 225 -23.11 11.94 12.20
C ALA A 225 -22.20 11.04 13.06
N ALA A 226 -22.04 11.35 14.34
CA ALA A 226 -21.24 10.52 15.25
C ALA A 226 -21.87 9.14 15.49
N ALA A 227 -23.20 9.08 15.65
CA ALA A 227 -23.95 7.84 15.78
C ALA A 227 -23.85 6.99 14.51
N LEU A 228 -23.91 7.61 13.33
CA LEU A 228 -23.70 6.94 12.05
C LEU A 228 -22.29 6.34 11.95
N SER A 229 -21.27 7.14 12.28
CA SER A 229 -19.88 6.65 12.29
C SER A 229 -19.69 5.50 13.29
N PHE A 230 -20.35 5.57 14.45
CA PHE A 230 -20.31 4.51 15.46
C PHE A 230 -20.96 3.23 14.96
N LEU A 231 -22.17 3.31 14.37
CA LEU A 231 -22.91 2.15 13.89
C LEU A 231 -22.15 1.47 12.74
N MET A 232 -21.69 2.25 11.76
CA MET A 232 -21.14 1.71 10.51
C MET A 232 -19.81 0.98 10.67
N ASP A 233 -19.03 1.27 11.74
CA ASP A 233 -17.83 0.49 12.09
C ASP A 233 -18.16 -0.96 12.54
N GLY A 234 -19.43 -1.24 12.82
CA GLY A 234 -19.88 -2.47 13.46
C GLY A 234 -19.79 -3.72 12.58
N GLY A 235 -18.85 -4.60 12.91
CA GLY A 235 -18.81 -5.98 12.42
C GLY A 235 -18.15 -6.20 11.06
N LEU A 236 -17.67 -5.15 10.37
CA LEU A 236 -17.00 -5.29 9.07
C LEU A 236 -15.68 -6.05 9.14
N SER A 237 -14.92 -5.87 10.23
CA SER A 237 -13.68 -6.61 10.48
C SER A 237 -13.91 -8.10 10.71
N PHE A 238 -15.03 -8.45 11.35
CA PHE A 238 -15.39 -9.82 11.72
C PHE A 238 -16.18 -10.55 10.65
N LEU A 239 -16.81 -9.81 9.73
CA LEU A 239 -17.65 -10.34 8.67
C LEU A 239 -17.04 -11.52 7.90
N PRO A 240 -15.75 -11.49 7.48
CA PRO A 240 -15.16 -12.62 6.77
C PRO A 240 -15.10 -13.90 7.60
N LEU A 241 -14.98 -13.79 8.92
CA LEU A 241 -15.03 -14.95 9.82
C LEU A 241 -16.44 -15.53 9.85
N TRP A 242 -17.45 -14.69 10.10
CA TRP A 242 -18.83 -15.15 10.15
C TRP A 242 -19.31 -15.73 8.82
N HIS A 243 -18.86 -15.18 7.69
CA HIS A 243 -19.20 -15.68 6.36
C HIS A 243 -18.53 -17.00 6.02
N GLU A 244 -17.44 -17.38 6.69
CA GLU A 244 -16.70 -18.64 6.50
C GLU A 244 -16.89 -19.62 7.67
N HIS A 245 -17.95 -19.44 8.47
CA HIS A 245 -18.24 -20.31 9.63
C HIS A 245 -17.12 -20.33 10.69
N LEU A 246 -16.31 -19.28 10.74
CA LEU A 246 -15.25 -19.06 11.71
C LEU A 246 -15.71 -18.11 12.83
N TRP A 247 -14.97 -18.15 13.95
CA TRP A 247 -15.18 -17.31 15.12
C TRP A 247 -13.96 -16.49 15.48
N PHE A 248 -14.12 -15.59 16.45
CA PHE A 248 -13.07 -14.68 16.92
C PHE A 248 -11.79 -15.39 17.33
N ASP A 249 -11.94 -16.58 17.92
CA ASP A 249 -10.83 -17.41 18.32
C ASP A 249 -10.26 -18.24 17.17
N ASP A 250 -10.68 -18.13 15.91
CA ASP A 250 -9.92 -18.73 14.81
C ASP A 250 -8.81 -17.81 14.30
N ALA A 251 -8.93 -16.51 14.57
CA ALA A 251 -7.96 -15.49 14.19
C ALA A 251 -6.95 -15.24 15.31
N GLY A 252 -5.69 -15.01 14.94
CA GLY A 252 -4.67 -14.51 15.86
C GLY A 252 -4.80 -13.00 16.10
N ALA A 253 -5.28 -12.27 15.10
CA ALA A 253 -5.65 -10.86 15.22
C ALA A 253 -6.73 -10.54 14.19
N CYS A 254 -7.77 -9.82 14.61
CA CYS A 254 -8.81 -9.29 13.75
C CYS A 254 -9.21 -7.90 14.23
N SER A 255 -8.97 -6.86 13.41
CA SER A 255 -9.24 -5.46 13.80
C SER A 255 -9.19 -4.54 12.57
N THR A 256 -9.83 -3.40 12.64
CA THR A 256 -9.84 -2.40 11.56
C THR A 256 -8.51 -1.63 11.51
N LEU A 257 -7.94 -1.47 10.31
CA LEU A 257 -6.74 -0.67 10.05
C LEU A 257 -7.14 0.73 9.56
N ASP A 258 -8.02 0.77 8.58
CA ASP A 258 -8.57 2.01 8.02
C ASP A 258 -10.06 1.87 7.72
N PHE A 259 -10.70 3.02 7.53
CA PHE A 259 -12.07 3.08 7.06
C PHE A 259 -12.31 4.33 6.20
N ALA A 260 -13.32 4.24 5.34
CA ALA A 260 -13.88 5.35 4.61
C ALA A 260 -15.40 5.31 4.73
N LEU A 261 -16.01 6.33 5.36
CA LEU A 261 -17.46 6.53 5.42
C LEU A 261 -17.84 7.61 4.40
N ARG A 262 -18.88 7.36 3.61
CA ARG A 262 -19.48 8.30 2.66
C ARG A 262 -20.94 8.48 3.00
N LEU A 263 -21.40 9.71 3.05
CA LEU A 263 -22.80 10.06 3.26
C LEU A 263 -23.33 10.63 1.94
N PHE A 264 -24.46 10.11 1.51
CA PHE A 264 -25.15 10.54 0.29
C PHE A 264 -26.36 11.43 0.59
N ALA A 265 -26.79 11.46 1.86
CA ALA A 265 -27.81 12.35 2.38
C ALA A 265 -27.22 13.25 3.48
N PRO A 266 -27.61 14.53 3.57
CA PRO A 266 -27.04 15.47 4.52
C PRO A 266 -27.49 15.22 5.97
N ASP A 267 -28.69 14.65 6.18
CA ASP A 267 -29.27 14.38 7.50
C ASP A 267 -29.66 12.89 7.63
N VAL A 268 -28.69 12.05 7.99
CA VAL A 268 -28.94 10.62 8.27
C VAL A 268 -29.31 10.46 9.74
N ASP A 269 -30.62 10.35 10.00
CA ASP A 269 -31.16 10.26 11.36
C ASP A 269 -31.41 8.82 11.80
N LEU A 270 -30.47 8.25 12.54
CA LEU A 270 -30.58 6.90 13.08
C LEU A 270 -31.66 6.72 14.14
N SER A 271 -32.40 7.76 14.55
CA SER A 271 -33.65 7.56 15.30
C SER A 271 -34.75 6.91 14.46
N ASN A 272 -34.59 6.81 13.14
CA ASN A 272 -35.41 6.00 12.23
C ASN A 272 -34.74 4.67 11.89
N TRP A 273 -35.51 3.69 11.41
CA TRP A 273 -34.94 2.42 10.97
C TRP A 273 -34.11 2.57 9.71
N HIS A 274 -32.94 1.94 9.72
CA HIS A 274 -32.07 1.84 8.55
C HIS A 274 -31.67 0.40 8.32
N LEU A 275 -31.72 -0.05 7.06
CA LEU A 275 -31.18 -1.34 6.65
C LEU A 275 -29.69 -1.18 6.38
N ARG A 276 -28.86 -2.00 7.01
CA ARG A 276 -27.45 -2.15 6.70
C ARG A 276 -27.19 -3.49 6.03
N GLU A 277 -26.65 -3.48 4.81
CA GLU A 277 -26.09 -4.66 4.14
C GLU A 277 -24.58 -4.67 4.27
N ARG A 278 -23.97 -5.84 4.49
CA ARG A 278 -22.52 -6.02 4.65
C ARG A 278 -22.02 -7.18 3.78
N LYS A 279 -20.92 -6.93 3.07
CA LYS A 279 -20.22 -7.91 2.22
C LYS A 279 -18.72 -7.86 2.43
N THR A 280 -18.06 -9.01 2.34
CA THR A 280 -16.60 -9.09 2.22
C THR A 280 -16.23 -9.08 0.74
N ILE A 281 -15.16 -8.38 0.36
CA ILE A 281 -14.86 -8.09 -1.05
C ILE A 281 -13.49 -8.64 -1.46
N ALA A 282 -12.49 -8.57 -0.57
CA ALA A 282 -11.16 -9.12 -0.85
C ALA A 282 -10.46 -9.54 0.44
N ALA A 283 -9.58 -10.54 0.35
CA ALA A 283 -8.74 -10.97 1.45
C ALA A 283 -7.36 -11.43 0.95
N GLY A 284 -6.34 -11.32 1.80
CA GLY A 284 -5.00 -11.79 1.51
C GLY A 284 -3.92 -11.04 2.28
N PHE A 285 -2.74 -11.65 2.38
CA PHE A 285 -1.57 -11.05 3.04
C PHE A 285 -1.86 -10.56 4.47
N GLY A 286 -2.66 -11.34 5.21
CA GLY A 286 -3.04 -11.02 6.59
C GLY A 286 -4.05 -9.88 6.72
N ARG A 287 -4.83 -9.59 5.67
CA ARG A 287 -5.81 -8.49 5.63
C ARG A 287 -7.11 -8.91 4.94
N THR A 288 -8.16 -8.16 5.21
CA THR A 288 -9.48 -8.25 4.57
C THR A 288 -10.00 -6.86 4.22
N TYR A 289 -10.84 -6.79 3.19
CA TYR A 289 -11.54 -5.61 2.74
C TYR A 289 -13.04 -5.90 2.71
N SER A 290 -13.81 -5.15 3.50
CA SER A 290 -15.26 -5.33 3.65
C SER A 290 -16.00 -4.00 3.40
N GLU A 291 -17.24 -4.10 2.94
CA GLU A 291 -18.12 -2.96 2.68
C GLU A 291 -19.44 -3.12 3.45
N GLY A 292 -19.92 -2.03 4.05
CA GLY A 292 -21.25 -1.87 4.61
C GLY A 292 -21.99 -0.75 3.90
N ARG A 293 -23.22 -0.99 3.46
CA ARG A 293 -24.10 0.00 2.82
C ARG A 293 -25.36 0.19 3.65
N LEU A 294 -25.86 1.41 3.72
CA LEU A 294 -26.97 1.80 4.59
C LEU A 294 -28.10 2.44 3.78
N TRP A 295 -29.31 1.93 3.93
CA TRP A 295 -30.52 2.45 3.32
C TRP A 295 -31.52 2.93 4.37
N ASP A 296 -32.25 3.99 4.04
CA ASP A 296 -33.42 4.43 4.81
C ASP A 296 -34.63 3.49 4.61
N GLU A 297 -35.75 3.78 5.30
CA GLU A 297 -37.00 3.01 5.17
C GLU A 297 -37.58 3.05 3.75
N GLN A 298 -37.29 4.13 2.99
CA GLN A 298 -37.71 4.31 1.61
C GLN A 298 -36.78 3.61 0.61
N ARG A 299 -35.75 2.91 1.08
CA ARG A 299 -34.74 2.19 0.28
C ARG A 299 -33.85 3.12 -0.55
N ASN A 300 -33.65 4.36 -0.12
CA ASN A 300 -32.58 5.21 -0.66
C ASN A 300 -31.26 4.86 0.03
N LEU A 301 -30.17 4.72 -0.74
CA LEU A 301 -28.84 4.54 -0.17
C LEU A 301 -28.36 5.86 0.43
N VAL A 302 -28.26 5.93 1.76
CA VAL A 302 -27.93 7.16 2.49
C VAL A 302 -26.48 7.22 2.94
N ALA A 303 -25.81 6.07 3.11
CA ALA A 303 -24.40 6.02 3.45
C ALA A 303 -23.74 4.70 3.04
N CYS A 304 -22.40 4.69 2.95
CA CYS A 304 -21.61 3.46 2.91
C CYS A 304 -20.30 3.60 3.67
N MET A 305 -19.80 2.49 4.22
CA MET A 305 -18.48 2.40 4.84
C MET A 305 -17.70 1.25 4.24
N THR A 306 -16.43 1.48 3.90
CA THR A 306 -15.48 0.43 3.56
C THR A 306 -14.38 0.36 4.61
N GLN A 307 -13.87 -0.83 4.89
CA GLN A 307 -12.77 -1.04 5.84
C GLN A 307 -11.71 -1.98 5.29
N GLN A 308 -10.44 -1.58 5.40
CA GLN A 308 -9.34 -2.53 5.39
C GLN A 308 -9.07 -2.97 6.84
N CYS A 309 -9.05 -4.27 7.07
CA CYS A 309 -8.85 -4.87 8.39
C CYS A 309 -7.61 -5.77 8.38
N ILE A 310 -6.97 -5.92 9.53
CA ILE A 310 -6.02 -7.00 9.77
C ILE A 310 -6.83 -8.28 10.02
N LEU A 311 -6.44 -9.38 9.40
CA LEU A 311 -6.94 -10.72 9.68
C LEU A 311 -5.76 -11.69 9.63
N ARG A 312 -5.23 -12.06 10.79
CA ARG A 312 -4.07 -12.97 10.92
C ARG A 312 -4.51 -14.36 11.36
N PRO A 313 -3.86 -15.42 10.86
CA PRO A 313 -4.03 -16.74 11.44
C PRO A 313 -3.55 -16.75 12.89
N LYS A 314 -4.11 -17.64 13.72
CA LYS A 314 -3.52 -17.94 15.02
C LYS A 314 -2.06 -18.35 14.87
N ALA A 315 -1.21 -17.92 15.81
CA ALA A 315 0.15 -18.42 15.90
C ALA A 315 0.09 -19.93 16.20
N GLN A 316 0.28 -20.77 15.20
CA GLN A 316 0.42 -22.21 15.44
C GLN A 316 1.82 -22.45 16.02
N GLY A 317 1.89 -23.15 17.15
CA GLY A 317 3.10 -23.87 17.53
C GLY A 317 3.47 -24.83 16.40
N GLY A 318 4.37 -24.39 15.51
CA GLY A 318 4.95 -25.20 14.43
C GLY A 318 3.97 -25.77 13.40
N LYS A 319 3.44 -24.90 12.51
CA LYS A 319 3.29 -25.11 11.05
C LYS A 319 2.42 -23.98 10.49
N VAL A 320 3.08 -22.97 9.90
CA VAL A 320 2.38 -22.02 9.04
C VAL A 320 1.82 -22.82 7.86
N CYS A 321 0.52 -22.70 7.61
CA CYS A 321 -0.12 -23.23 6.42
C CYS A 321 0.36 -22.38 5.22
N ASP A 322 1.57 -22.67 4.73
CA ASP A 322 2.05 -22.18 3.45
C ASP A 322 1.37 -23.00 2.35
N GLN A 323 0.16 -22.62 1.96
CA GLN A 323 -0.41 -23.08 0.70
C GLN A 323 -1.50 -22.14 0.17
N TRP A 324 -1.11 -21.23 -0.73
CA TRP A 324 -1.91 -20.90 -1.90
C TRP A 324 -1.23 -21.54 -3.09
N ASP A 325 -1.70 -22.74 -3.42
CA ASP A 325 -1.37 -23.46 -4.64
C ASP A 325 -2.56 -23.28 -5.59
N TYR A 326 -2.33 -22.75 -6.79
CA TYR A 326 -3.35 -22.76 -7.85
C TYR A 326 -3.46 -24.14 -8.53
N SER A 327 -2.81 -25.18 -8.01
CA SER A 327 -2.87 -26.54 -8.54
C SER A 327 -2.51 -27.56 -7.45
N GLY A 328 -3.47 -27.97 -6.63
CA GLY A 328 -3.23 -28.74 -5.41
C GLY A 328 -2.19 -29.87 -5.47
N ALA A 329 -1.16 -29.78 -4.63
CA ALA A 329 -0.58 -30.90 -3.86
C ALA A 329 0.39 -30.38 -2.76
N ALA A 330 0.23 -30.86 -1.51
CA ALA A 330 0.98 -30.46 -0.30
C ALA A 330 2.45 -30.90 -0.25
N VAL A 331 3.33 -30.07 0.33
CA VAL A 331 4.71 -30.42 0.74
C VAL A 331 5.02 -29.84 2.14
N PRO A 332 5.70 -30.56 3.07
CA PRO A 332 5.84 -30.14 4.47
C PRO A 332 7.13 -29.36 4.79
N ALA A 333 7.04 -28.51 5.83
CA ALA A 333 8.05 -27.55 6.31
C ALA A 333 9.12 -28.14 7.24
N GLY A 334 10.33 -27.56 7.20
CA GLY A 334 11.47 -27.88 8.08
C GLY A 334 12.39 -26.69 8.40
N ARG A 335 12.23 -26.14 9.61
CA ARG A 335 13.16 -25.53 10.61
C ARG A 335 14.51 -24.85 10.25
N LYS A 336 14.83 -24.49 9.00
CA LYS A 336 16.10 -23.76 8.65
C LYS A 336 15.90 -22.45 7.86
N GLU A 337 14.82 -21.71 8.12
CA GLU A 337 14.32 -20.72 7.15
C GLU A 337 14.34 -19.23 7.54
N GLY A 338 14.81 -18.81 8.71
CA GLY A 338 14.86 -17.36 9.06
C GLY A 338 15.63 -16.50 8.04
N HIS A 339 16.86 -16.90 7.69
CA HIS A 339 17.65 -16.24 6.64
C HIS A 339 17.06 -16.39 5.24
N LYS A 340 16.34 -17.48 4.97
CA LYS A 340 15.73 -17.74 3.66
C LYS A 340 14.45 -16.91 3.47
N ILE A 341 13.67 -16.71 4.53
CA ILE A 341 12.51 -15.81 4.56
C ILE A 341 12.97 -14.37 4.34
N LEU A 342 14.05 -13.93 5.01
CA LEU A 342 14.68 -12.63 4.80
C LEU A 342 15.07 -12.42 3.33
N ILE A 343 15.81 -13.37 2.76
CA ILE A 343 16.24 -13.33 1.35
C ILE A 343 15.04 -13.37 0.40
N ASN A 344 13.97 -14.09 0.75
CA ASN A 344 12.78 -14.22 -0.10
C ASN A 344 11.92 -12.95 -0.07
N CYS A 345 11.75 -12.30 1.07
CA CYS A 345 11.05 -11.01 1.19
C CYS A 345 11.80 -9.91 0.44
N PHE A 346 13.12 -9.78 0.69
CA PHE A 346 13.99 -8.85 -0.04
C PHE A 346 13.94 -9.10 -1.56
N ARG A 347 14.04 -10.37 -1.98
CA ARG A 347 13.92 -10.76 -3.39
C ARG A 347 12.57 -10.40 -3.99
N LYS A 348 11.48 -10.43 -3.21
CA LYS A 348 10.14 -10.09 -3.70
C LYS A 348 9.98 -8.58 -3.91
N SER A 349 10.51 -7.75 -3.02
CA SER A 349 10.59 -6.29 -3.19
C SER A 349 11.47 -5.89 -4.38
N LEU A 350 12.68 -6.46 -4.48
CA LEU A 350 13.62 -6.23 -5.59
C LEU A 350 12.98 -6.41 -6.96
N ASN A 351 12.05 -7.37 -7.10
CA ASN A 351 11.40 -7.62 -8.37
C ASN A 351 10.44 -6.51 -8.81
N THR A 352 9.69 -5.93 -7.88
CA THR A 352 8.80 -4.80 -8.19
C THR A 352 9.61 -3.56 -8.51
N PHE A 353 10.69 -3.34 -7.77
CA PHE A 353 11.58 -2.21 -7.96
C PHE A 353 12.31 -2.27 -9.31
N GLN A 354 12.79 -3.45 -9.68
CA GLN A 354 13.50 -3.66 -10.94
C GLN A 354 12.67 -3.27 -12.18
N ASP A 355 11.38 -3.55 -12.20
CA ASP A 355 10.50 -3.20 -13.32
C ASP A 355 10.42 -1.66 -13.48
N ALA A 356 10.39 -0.91 -12.37
CA ALA A 356 10.35 0.55 -12.37
C ALA A 356 11.67 1.19 -12.83
N VAL A 357 12.81 0.66 -12.37
CA VAL A 357 14.14 1.17 -12.77
C VAL A 357 14.41 0.94 -14.27
N LEU A 358 13.90 -0.17 -14.84
CA LEU A 358 14.00 -0.42 -16.28
C LEU A 358 13.20 0.59 -17.11
N LEU A 359 11.96 0.88 -16.72
CA LEU A 359 11.15 1.90 -17.40
C LEU A 359 11.81 3.28 -17.30
N PHE A 360 12.41 3.59 -16.16
CA PHE A 360 13.17 4.81 -16.00
C PHE A 360 14.38 4.88 -16.93
N ALA A 361 15.20 3.84 -17.00
CA ALA A 361 16.35 3.77 -17.90
C ALA A 361 15.92 3.94 -19.37
N ILE A 362 14.79 3.35 -19.78
CA ILE A 362 14.21 3.55 -21.11
C ILE A 362 13.91 5.04 -21.35
N SER A 363 13.19 5.69 -20.43
CA SER A 363 12.82 7.10 -20.55
C SER A 363 14.04 8.02 -20.68
N VAL A 364 15.09 7.79 -19.89
CA VAL A 364 16.32 8.58 -19.98
C VAL A 364 17.06 8.34 -21.30
N ASN A 365 17.13 7.10 -21.77
CA ASN A 365 17.74 6.81 -23.08
C ASN A 365 16.95 7.45 -24.23
N VAL A 366 15.61 7.44 -24.19
CA VAL A 366 14.78 8.15 -25.18
C VAL A 366 15.05 9.65 -25.16
N ALA A 367 15.14 10.26 -23.96
CA ALA A 367 15.48 11.68 -23.81
C ALA A 367 16.89 11.99 -24.34
N SER A 368 17.85 11.08 -24.18
CA SER A 368 19.19 11.25 -24.76
C SER A 368 19.18 11.12 -26.29
N ILE A 369 18.42 10.18 -26.86
CA ILE A 369 18.24 10.06 -28.32
C ILE A 369 17.68 11.36 -28.89
N THR A 370 16.62 11.93 -28.27
CA THR A 370 16.03 13.17 -28.78
C THR A 370 17.02 14.33 -28.71
N ARG A 371 17.80 14.44 -27.63
CA ARG A 371 18.84 15.46 -27.52
C ARG A 371 19.94 15.30 -28.55
N TRP A 372 20.44 14.08 -28.80
CA TRP A 372 21.49 13.86 -29.80
C TRP A 372 20.98 13.87 -31.24
N ALA A 373 19.69 13.67 -31.48
CA ALA A 373 19.09 13.87 -32.81
C ALA A 373 18.83 15.35 -33.12
N ALA A 374 18.67 16.20 -32.11
CA ALA A 374 18.30 17.61 -32.30
C ALA A 374 19.28 18.40 -33.19
N PRO A 375 20.62 18.25 -33.09
CA PRO A 375 21.55 18.93 -34.01
C PRO A 375 21.42 18.50 -35.47
N ILE A 376 20.89 17.30 -35.73
CA ILE A 376 20.69 16.77 -37.09
C ILE A 376 19.36 17.29 -37.66
N VAL A 377 18.30 17.29 -36.84
CA VAL A 377 16.95 17.68 -37.25
C VAL A 377 16.78 19.21 -37.30
N HIS A 378 17.40 19.91 -36.35
CA HIS A 378 17.35 21.35 -36.19
C HIS A 378 18.77 21.94 -36.21
N PRO A 379 19.47 21.90 -37.36
CA PRO A 379 20.86 22.34 -37.46
C PRO A 379 21.04 23.85 -37.27
N HIS A 380 19.94 24.62 -37.29
CA HIS A 380 19.94 26.07 -37.13
C HIS A 380 19.62 26.56 -35.71
N GLU A 381 19.35 25.64 -34.78
CA GLU A 381 19.11 25.98 -33.38
C GLU A 381 20.39 25.84 -32.55
N PRO A 382 20.61 26.70 -31.55
CA PRO A 382 21.74 26.56 -30.63
C PRO A 382 21.58 25.29 -29.79
N HIS A 383 22.57 24.40 -29.85
CA HIS A 383 22.63 23.19 -29.04
C HIS A 383 23.85 23.24 -28.12
N ALA A 384 23.63 23.46 -26.83
CA ALA A 384 24.72 23.52 -25.85
C ALA A 384 25.45 22.17 -25.74
N PHE A 385 26.76 22.16 -26.01
CA PHE A 385 27.56 20.93 -25.99
C PHE A 385 27.53 20.24 -24.63
N TYR A 386 27.60 21.05 -23.58
CA TYR A 386 27.54 20.60 -22.20
C TYR A 386 26.26 19.81 -21.90
N GLY A 387 25.12 20.30 -22.39
CA GLY A 387 23.82 19.64 -22.24
C GLY A 387 23.74 18.30 -22.99
N LEU A 388 24.35 18.21 -24.18
CA LEU A 388 24.44 16.96 -24.95
C LEU A 388 25.29 15.90 -24.24
N LEU A 389 26.46 16.31 -23.73
CA LEU A 389 27.34 15.45 -22.95
C LEU A 389 26.65 14.95 -21.68
N ASN A 390 26.02 15.85 -20.92
CA ASN A 390 25.27 15.50 -19.71
C ASN A 390 24.16 14.48 -19.97
N ALA A 391 23.44 14.61 -21.09
CA ALA A 391 22.41 13.66 -21.49
C ALA A 391 23.02 12.27 -21.74
N ASN A 392 24.12 12.19 -22.48
CA ASN A 392 24.82 10.93 -22.75
C ASN A 392 25.21 10.20 -21.44
N PHE A 393 25.81 10.94 -20.51
CA PHE A 393 26.24 10.37 -19.22
C PHE A 393 25.08 9.90 -18.35
N MET A 394 23.98 10.65 -18.31
CA MET A 394 22.80 10.27 -17.54
C MET A 394 22.10 9.04 -18.12
N SER A 395 21.99 8.93 -19.45
CA SER A 395 21.47 7.71 -20.07
C SER A 395 22.31 6.49 -19.73
N SER A 396 23.64 6.58 -19.84
CA SER A 396 24.51 5.45 -19.52
C SER A 396 24.48 5.10 -18.04
N PHE A 397 24.49 6.09 -17.14
CA PHE A 397 24.38 5.85 -15.69
C PHE A 397 23.07 5.14 -15.32
N SER A 398 21.94 5.54 -15.91
CA SER A 398 20.60 5.00 -15.58
C SER A 398 20.46 3.48 -15.79
N ILE A 399 21.32 2.89 -16.62
CA ILE A 399 21.29 1.46 -16.96
C ILE A 399 21.90 0.60 -15.83
N PHE A 400 22.93 1.09 -15.14
CA PHE A 400 23.67 0.29 -14.16
C PHE A 400 22.88 -0.04 -12.88
N PRO A 401 22.03 0.84 -12.32
CA PRO A 401 21.11 0.46 -11.26
C PRO A 401 20.18 -0.69 -11.66
N ALA A 402 19.62 -0.64 -12.89
CA ALA A 402 18.77 -1.71 -13.41
C ALA A 402 19.54 -3.02 -13.55
N LEU A 403 20.78 -2.94 -14.03
CA LEU A 403 21.66 -4.10 -14.23
C LEU A 403 22.06 -4.72 -12.88
N ALA A 404 22.49 -3.91 -11.90
CA ALA A 404 22.85 -4.38 -10.56
C ALA A 404 21.70 -5.12 -9.87
N LEU A 405 20.48 -4.57 -9.94
CA LEU A 405 19.28 -5.18 -9.37
C LEU A 405 18.94 -6.51 -10.06
N GLN A 406 19.11 -6.57 -11.38
CA GLN A 406 18.92 -7.79 -12.13
C GLN A 406 19.93 -8.87 -11.75
N SER A 407 21.20 -8.53 -11.54
CA SER A 407 22.25 -9.47 -11.15
C SER A 407 21.94 -10.09 -9.79
N LEU A 408 21.31 -9.30 -8.89
CA LEU A 408 20.91 -9.72 -7.55
C LEU A 408 19.53 -10.42 -7.51
N SER A 409 18.70 -10.30 -8.55
CA SER A 409 17.35 -10.88 -8.61
C SER A 409 17.33 -12.25 -9.33
N PRO A 410 17.12 -13.37 -8.61
CA PRO A 410 17.06 -14.70 -9.23
C PRO A 410 15.68 -15.04 -9.83
N GLY A 411 14.73 -14.10 -9.80
CA GLY A 411 13.30 -14.36 -9.98
C GLY A 411 12.81 -14.36 -11.43
N LEU A 412 12.13 -15.44 -11.80
CA LEU A 412 11.54 -15.73 -13.11
C LEU A 412 10.12 -15.15 -13.30
N ARG A 413 9.75 -14.06 -12.60
CA ARG A 413 8.43 -13.42 -12.73
C ARG A 413 8.45 -12.46 -13.93
N ARG A 414 7.42 -12.48 -14.79
CA ARG A 414 7.30 -11.61 -15.99
C ARG A 414 8.50 -11.65 -16.96
N LYS A 415 9.14 -12.81 -17.16
CA LYS A 415 10.34 -12.94 -18.03
C LYS A 415 10.19 -12.27 -19.40
N ARG A 416 9.04 -12.45 -20.06
CA ARG A 416 8.78 -11.90 -21.39
C ARG A 416 8.79 -10.36 -21.39
N ILE A 417 8.16 -9.75 -20.38
CA ILE A 417 8.13 -8.30 -20.22
C ILE A 417 9.54 -7.78 -19.92
N ARG A 418 10.28 -8.41 -19.01
CA ARG A 418 11.66 -7.98 -18.69
C ARG A 418 12.61 -8.15 -19.87
N LEU A 419 12.49 -9.22 -20.64
CA LEU A 419 13.24 -9.41 -21.88
C LEU A 419 12.93 -8.30 -22.88
N PHE A 420 11.66 -7.93 -23.02
CA PHE A 420 11.24 -6.82 -23.87
C PHE A 420 11.78 -5.47 -23.36
N LEU A 421 11.68 -5.18 -22.07
CA LEU A 421 12.22 -3.95 -21.48
C LEU A 421 13.74 -3.84 -21.66
N TRP A 422 14.48 -4.92 -21.41
CA TRP A 422 15.93 -4.93 -21.66
C TRP A 422 16.27 -4.79 -23.14
N PHE A 423 15.52 -5.42 -24.03
CA PHE A 423 15.68 -5.23 -25.47
C PHE A 423 15.54 -3.75 -25.85
N LEU A 424 14.55 -3.04 -25.31
CA LEU A 424 14.39 -1.60 -25.50
C LEU A 424 15.57 -0.80 -24.92
N VAL A 425 16.00 -1.09 -23.69
CA VAL A 425 17.18 -0.43 -23.08
C VAL A 425 18.42 -0.59 -23.95
N ILE A 426 18.68 -1.79 -24.46
CA ILE A 426 19.86 -2.08 -25.28
C ILE A 426 19.79 -1.35 -26.62
N ILE A 427 18.65 -1.42 -27.32
CA ILE A 427 18.48 -0.74 -28.60
C ILE A 427 18.63 0.76 -28.43
N PHE A 428 18.02 1.34 -27.41
CA PHE A 428 18.12 2.77 -27.18
C PHE A 428 19.52 3.20 -26.74
N ALA A 429 20.22 2.41 -25.92
CA ALA A 429 21.62 2.68 -25.57
C ALA A 429 22.55 2.62 -26.80
N LEU A 430 22.34 1.66 -27.71
CA LEU A 430 23.08 1.58 -28.97
C LEU A 430 22.77 2.77 -29.88
N ALA A 431 21.51 3.22 -29.92
CA ALA A 431 21.12 4.41 -30.67
C ALA A 431 21.76 5.68 -30.10
N VAL A 432 21.79 5.84 -28.77
CA VAL A 432 22.51 6.93 -28.10
C VAL A 432 24.00 6.90 -28.46
N GLU A 433 24.67 5.76 -28.36
CA GLU A 433 26.09 5.62 -28.69
C GLU A 433 26.39 5.93 -30.17
N ALA A 434 25.54 5.47 -31.09
CA ALA A 434 25.69 5.74 -32.51
C ALA A 434 25.52 7.22 -32.84
N LEU A 435 24.47 7.85 -32.31
CA LEU A 435 24.23 9.29 -32.47
C LEU A 435 25.33 10.12 -31.82
N TYR A 436 25.77 9.73 -30.61
CA TYR A 436 26.90 10.36 -29.93
C TYR A 436 28.14 10.36 -30.83
N ARG A 437 28.57 9.20 -31.36
CA ARG A 437 29.76 9.13 -32.22
C ARG A 437 29.62 9.92 -33.50
N TYR A 438 28.43 9.87 -34.12
CA TYR A 438 28.15 10.58 -35.36
C TYR A 438 28.21 12.11 -35.15
N VAL A 439 27.41 12.61 -34.21
CA VAL A 439 27.32 14.05 -33.94
C VAL A 439 28.59 14.59 -33.32
N TYR A 440 29.23 13.85 -32.41
CA TYR A 440 30.50 14.24 -31.80
C TYR A 440 31.64 14.31 -32.83
N GLY A 441 31.71 13.34 -33.75
CA GLY A 441 32.70 13.33 -34.83
C GLY A 441 32.48 14.43 -35.87
N ALA A 442 31.21 14.77 -36.13
CA ALA A 442 30.82 15.86 -37.02
C ALA A 442 30.65 17.21 -36.28
N TYR A 443 30.91 17.28 -34.98
CA TYR A 443 30.49 18.41 -34.13
C TYR A 443 31.08 19.74 -34.62
N PHE A 444 32.38 19.73 -34.94
CA PHE A 444 33.08 20.90 -35.48
C PHE A 444 32.63 21.27 -36.90
N GLN A 445 32.09 20.34 -37.68
CA GLN A 445 31.49 20.63 -39.00
C GLN A 445 30.07 21.21 -38.87
N PHE A 446 29.28 20.74 -37.89
CA PHE A 446 27.96 21.28 -37.58
C PHE A 446 28.04 22.72 -37.03
N LEU A 447 29.02 23.01 -36.17
CA LEU A 447 29.25 24.34 -35.60
C LEU A 447 29.69 25.41 -36.62
N TRP A 448 30.37 25.01 -37.70
CA TRP A 448 30.91 25.95 -38.71
C TRP A 448 29.80 26.68 -39.52
N ASN A 449 28.53 26.28 -39.37
CA ASN A 449 27.39 26.80 -40.12
C ASN A 449 26.48 27.75 -39.31
N GLN A 450 26.94 28.30 -38.17
CA GLN A 450 26.11 29.04 -37.21
C GLN A 450 26.81 30.26 -36.58
N ASP A 451 26.05 31.34 -36.31
CA ASP A 451 26.51 32.54 -35.56
C ASP A 451 26.78 32.26 -34.05
N THR A 452 26.41 31.08 -33.55
CA THR A 452 26.61 30.60 -32.16
C THR A 452 28.00 30.02 -31.92
N MET A 453 28.83 29.96 -32.97
CA MET A 453 30.19 29.40 -32.94
C MET A 453 31.09 30.07 -31.90
N VAL A 454 30.98 31.40 -31.74
CA VAL A 454 31.86 32.15 -30.84
C VAL A 454 31.62 31.79 -29.37
N SER A 455 30.37 31.66 -28.94
CA SER A 455 30.07 31.32 -27.54
C SER A 455 30.44 29.88 -27.18
N GLU A 456 30.18 28.94 -28.09
CA GLU A 456 30.53 27.51 -27.87
C GLU A 456 32.05 27.27 -27.94
N ASP A 457 32.76 27.92 -28.88
CA ASP A 457 34.23 27.83 -28.96
C ASP A 457 34.89 28.46 -27.73
N ILE A 458 34.38 29.60 -27.25
CA ILE A 458 34.87 30.20 -26.01
C ILE A 458 34.59 29.28 -24.83
N TRP A 459 33.41 28.66 -24.76
CA TRP A 459 33.08 27.71 -23.69
C TRP A 459 33.99 26.47 -23.73
N LEU A 460 34.22 25.87 -24.91
CA LEU A 460 35.14 24.75 -25.10
C LEU A 460 36.59 25.12 -24.73
N ALA A 461 37.01 26.34 -25.04
CA ALA A 461 38.38 26.81 -24.75
C ALA A 461 38.59 27.21 -23.29
N LYS A 462 37.57 27.78 -22.63
CA LYS A 462 37.69 28.40 -21.29
C LYS A 462 37.09 27.55 -20.18
N CYS A 463 35.96 26.89 -20.44
CA CYS A 463 35.16 26.19 -19.43
C CYS A 463 35.31 24.67 -19.49
N ASP A 464 35.39 24.07 -20.68
CA ASP A 464 35.54 22.61 -20.81
C ASP A 464 36.88 22.12 -20.23
N SER A 465 36.87 20.89 -19.72
CA SER A 465 38.07 20.17 -19.30
C SER A 465 38.25 18.97 -20.20
N HIS A 466 39.05 19.12 -21.26
CA HIS A 466 39.31 18.06 -22.24
C HIS A 466 39.72 16.73 -21.58
N LYS A 467 40.58 16.80 -20.55
CA LYS A 467 41.02 15.62 -19.79
C LYS A 467 39.84 14.91 -19.12
N MET A 468 39.00 15.64 -18.41
CA MET A 468 37.88 15.07 -17.67
C MET A 468 36.78 14.55 -18.61
N ARG A 469 36.48 15.29 -19.68
CA ARG A 469 35.56 14.88 -20.74
C ARG A 469 36.02 13.59 -21.43
N SER A 470 37.32 13.47 -21.75
CA SER A 470 37.89 12.26 -22.34
C SER A 470 37.81 11.06 -21.39
N ILE A 471 38.03 11.26 -20.10
CA ILE A 471 37.87 10.21 -19.08
C ILE A 471 36.40 9.75 -19.02
N LEU A 472 35.46 10.70 -19.00
CA LEU A 472 34.04 10.42 -18.89
C LEU A 472 33.47 9.75 -20.15
N ALA A 473 33.94 10.13 -21.35
CA ALA A 473 33.63 9.45 -22.61
C ALA A 473 34.20 8.01 -22.66
N SER A 474 35.43 7.82 -22.17
CA SER A 474 36.05 6.49 -22.09
C SER A 474 35.28 5.58 -21.11
N MET A 475 34.85 6.14 -19.98
CA MET A 475 34.02 5.44 -19.00
C MET A 475 32.66 5.04 -19.58
N THR A 476 32.03 5.93 -20.35
CA THR A 476 30.77 5.67 -21.06
C THR A 476 30.91 4.51 -22.04
N THR A 477 31.96 4.54 -22.84
CA THR A 477 32.27 3.47 -23.79
C THR A 477 32.52 2.14 -23.06
N ALA A 478 33.34 2.15 -22.00
CA ALA A 478 33.60 0.96 -21.18
C ALA A 478 32.31 0.39 -20.56
N GLY A 479 31.41 1.28 -20.13
CA GLY A 479 30.10 0.93 -19.62
C GLY A 479 29.19 0.25 -20.66
N HIS A 480 29.12 0.78 -21.88
CA HIS A 480 28.36 0.17 -22.97
C HIS A 480 28.95 -1.17 -23.40
N VAL A 481 30.28 -1.32 -23.41
CA VAL A 481 30.93 -2.63 -23.64
C VAL A 481 30.53 -3.63 -22.56
N PHE A 482 30.51 -3.21 -21.29
CA PHE A 482 30.08 -4.07 -20.19
C PHE A 482 28.60 -4.48 -20.29
N LEU A 483 27.72 -3.57 -20.71
CA LEU A 483 26.33 -3.88 -21.03
C LEU A 483 26.23 -4.92 -22.15
N ALA A 484 27.01 -4.77 -23.22
CA ALA A 484 27.03 -5.72 -24.34
C ALA A 484 27.50 -7.13 -23.90
N LEU A 485 28.54 -7.21 -23.05
CA LEU A 485 28.99 -8.49 -22.45
C LEU A 485 27.88 -9.14 -21.60
N ASN A 486 27.13 -8.33 -20.85
CA ASN A 486 25.97 -8.81 -20.12
C ASN A 486 24.89 -9.34 -21.07
N CYS A 487 24.62 -8.67 -22.20
CA CYS A 487 23.66 -9.14 -23.20
C CYS A 487 24.01 -10.51 -23.79
N LEU A 488 25.31 -10.82 -23.98
CA LEU A 488 25.76 -12.13 -24.45
C LEU A 488 25.42 -13.24 -23.45
N ARG A 489 25.57 -12.96 -22.15
CA ARG A 489 25.15 -13.88 -21.07
C ARG A 489 23.63 -14.10 -21.07
N TRP A 490 22.86 -13.06 -21.37
CA TRP A 490 21.41 -13.14 -21.49
C TRP A 490 20.95 -13.93 -22.72
N LEU A 491 21.58 -13.72 -23.88
CA LEU A 491 21.34 -14.48 -25.12
C LEU A 491 21.63 -15.97 -24.93
N TYR A 492 22.70 -16.31 -24.21
CA TYR A 492 22.98 -17.70 -23.80
C TYR A 492 21.82 -18.31 -22.99
N HIS A 493 21.30 -17.60 -21.99
CA HIS A 493 20.17 -18.08 -21.19
C HIS A 493 18.86 -18.15 -21.97
N ALA A 494 18.59 -17.17 -22.85
CA ALA A 494 17.40 -17.11 -23.69
C ALA A 494 17.36 -18.25 -24.72
N THR A 495 18.48 -18.51 -25.42
CA THR A 495 18.60 -19.63 -26.37
C THR A 495 18.53 -20.98 -25.66
N ALA A 496 19.08 -21.09 -24.45
CA ALA A 496 18.93 -22.27 -23.60
C ALA A 496 17.48 -22.47 -23.11
N THR A 497 16.67 -21.41 -22.99
CA THR A 497 15.24 -21.53 -22.62
C THR A 497 14.35 -21.88 -23.81
N PHE A 498 14.65 -21.41 -25.02
CA PHE A 498 13.92 -21.77 -26.24
C PHE A 498 14.19 -23.20 -26.73
N ARG A 499 15.35 -23.78 -26.42
CA ARG A 499 15.63 -25.22 -26.64
C ARG A 499 14.91 -26.17 -25.64
N ARG A 500 14.21 -25.67 -24.62
CA ARG A 500 13.53 -26.46 -23.56
C ARG A 500 12.24 -27.17 -24.02
N GLY A 501 12.07 -27.45 -25.31
CA GLY A 501 10.94 -28.23 -25.81
C GLY A 501 11.05 -29.74 -25.56
N SER A 502 12.25 -30.30 -25.29
CA SER A 502 12.39 -31.77 -25.39
C SER A 502 13.24 -32.50 -24.35
N LEU A 503 14.04 -31.87 -23.48
CA LEU A 503 14.85 -32.61 -22.50
C LEU A 503 15.13 -31.78 -21.26
N GLU A 504 14.44 -32.08 -20.15
CA GLU A 504 14.92 -32.08 -18.76
C GLU A 504 13.69 -32.02 -17.83
N LYS A 505 13.39 -33.14 -17.14
CA LYS A 505 12.33 -33.23 -16.13
C LYS A 505 12.74 -32.42 -14.90
N LEU A 506 11.93 -31.42 -14.54
CA LEU A 506 12.05 -30.70 -13.26
C LEU A 506 11.77 -31.65 -12.09
N LYS A 507 12.72 -31.81 -11.18
CA LYS A 507 12.53 -32.49 -9.89
C LYS A 507 12.83 -31.50 -8.77
N ASN A 508 11.86 -31.23 -7.90
CA ASN A 508 11.98 -30.35 -6.72
C ASN A 508 12.45 -28.91 -7.02
N GLY A 509 11.93 -28.29 -8.09
CA GLY A 509 12.18 -26.86 -8.38
C GLY A 509 13.61 -26.49 -8.77
N ARG A 510 14.48 -27.49 -9.00
CA ARG A 510 15.82 -27.31 -9.57
C ARG A 510 15.94 -28.16 -10.84
N VAL A 511 16.68 -27.64 -11.82
CA VAL A 511 17.00 -28.40 -13.05
C VAL A 511 18.06 -29.43 -12.69
N ASP A 512 17.77 -30.71 -12.93
CA ASP A 512 18.73 -31.78 -12.68
C ASP A 512 19.75 -31.86 -13.83
N TYR A 513 20.99 -31.45 -13.54
CA TYR A 513 22.10 -31.46 -14.50
C TYR A 513 22.95 -32.75 -14.41
N SER A 514 22.44 -33.82 -13.78
CA SER A 514 23.14 -35.10 -13.64
C SER A 514 23.58 -35.71 -14.98
N GLY A 515 22.84 -35.47 -16.06
CA GLY A 515 23.17 -35.87 -17.44
C GLY A 515 24.07 -34.88 -18.21
N ALA A 516 24.44 -33.74 -17.63
CA ALA A 516 25.25 -32.73 -18.30
C ALA A 516 26.76 -33.02 -18.18
N GLY A 517 27.52 -32.75 -19.25
CA GLY A 517 28.98 -32.91 -19.27
C GLY A 517 29.69 -32.07 -18.17
N PRO A 518 30.94 -32.41 -17.81
CA PRO A 518 31.66 -31.83 -16.67
C PRO A 518 31.78 -30.31 -16.73
N TRP A 519 31.94 -29.76 -17.94
CA TRP A 519 32.04 -28.33 -18.20
C TRP A 519 30.74 -27.57 -17.93
N ARG A 520 29.59 -28.12 -18.35
CA ARG A 520 28.27 -27.49 -18.11
C ARG A 520 27.92 -27.49 -16.62
N ARG A 521 28.25 -28.56 -15.90
CA ARG A 521 28.07 -28.63 -14.44
C ARG A 521 28.91 -27.58 -13.70
N ARG A 522 30.18 -27.40 -14.07
CA ARG A 522 31.03 -26.34 -13.51
C ARG A 522 30.50 -24.94 -13.83
N TRP A 523 30.09 -24.69 -15.07
CA TRP A 523 29.52 -23.41 -15.50
C TRP A 523 28.27 -23.01 -14.72
N GLU A 524 27.34 -23.95 -14.51
CA GLU A 524 26.11 -23.73 -13.75
C GLU A 524 26.40 -23.50 -12.25
N ALA A 525 27.34 -24.24 -11.67
CA ALA A 525 27.77 -24.07 -10.28
C ALA A 525 28.42 -22.70 -10.03
N SER A 526 29.09 -22.12 -11.02
CA SER A 526 29.69 -20.79 -10.94
C SER A 526 28.70 -19.63 -11.13
N GLN A 527 27.46 -19.87 -11.60
CA GLN A 527 26.50 -18.80 -11.90
C GLN A 527 26.20 -17.84 -10.72
N PRO A 528 26.00 -18.29 -9.47
CA PRO A 528 25.75 -17.39 -8.35
C PRO A 528 26.92 -16.43 -8.08
N TYR A 529 28.16 -16.94 -8.13
CA TYR A 529 29.36 -16.15 -7.95
C TYR A 529 29.56 -15.14 -9.09
N LEU A 530 29.31 -15.56 -10.32
CA LEU A 530 29.33 -14.67 -11.49
C LEU A 530 28.25 -13.60 -11.44
N ARG A 531 27.12 -13.82 -10.75
CA ARG A 531 26.08 -12.79 -10.54
C ARG A 531 26.48 -11.80 -9.46
N LEU A 532 27.08 -12.28 -8.39
CA LEU A 532 27.59 -11.43 -7.32
C LEU A 532 28.72 -10.52 -7.82
N LEU A 533 29.66 -11.08 -8.58
CA LEU A 533 30.73 -10.33 -9.24
C LEU A 533 30.16 -9.27 -10.20
N ASP A 534 29.18 -9.65 -11.03
CA ASP A 534 28.51 -8.74 -11.96
C ASP A 534 27.81 -7.58 -11.25
N GLY A 535 27.08 -7.85 -10.16
CA GLY A 535 26.48 -6.81 -9.33
C GLY A 535 27.51 -5.88 -8.67
N ALA A 536 28.65 -6.42 -8.21
CA ALA A 536 29.74 -5.61 -7.65
C ALA A 536 30.40 -4.70 -8.69
N VAL A 537 30.62 -5.22 -9.91
CA VAL A 537 31.15 -4.43 -11.03
C VAL A 537 30.16 -3.34 -11.45
N CYS A 538 28.86 -3.63 -11.51
CA CYS A 538 27.83 -2.61 -11.75
C CYS A 538 27.88 -1.49 -10.70
N GLY A 539 28.03 -1.85 -9.42
CA GLY A 539 28.17 -0.89 -8.33
C GLY A 539 29.40 0.00 -8.50
N LEU A 540 30.55 -0.58 -8.88
CA LEU A 540 31.75 0.19 -9.17
C LEU A 540 31.53 1.18 -10.33
N PHE A 541 30.94 0.73 -11.44
CA PHE A 541 30.57 1.62 -12.55
C PHE A 541 29.69 2.77 -12.07
N MET A 542 28.62 2.49 -11.31
CA MET A 542 27.72 3.52 -10.79
C MET A 542 28.46 4.60 -9.98
N TRP A 543 29.26 4.19 -8.98
CA TRP A 543 29.96 5.15 -8.13
C TRP A 543 31.03 5.93 -8.88
N THR A 544 31.74 5.29 -9.81
CA THR A 544 32.73 5.97 -10.64
C THR A 544 32.07 6.94 -11.62
N PHE A 545 30.94 6.59 -12.26
CA PHE A 545 30.17 7.51 -13.09
C PHE A 545 29.68 8.71 -12.29
N LEU A 546 29.12 8.47 -11.11
CA LEU A 546 28.63 9.54 -10.24
C LEU A 546 29.76 10.50 -9.85
N PHE A 547 30.90 9.96 -9.40
CA PHE A 547 32.06 10.75 -9.01
C PHE A 547 32.64 11.56 -10.17
N LEU A 548 32.85 10.92 -11.33
CA LEU A 548 33.43 11.61 -12.48
C LEU A 548 32.49 12.67 -13.04
N PHE A 549 31.18 12.41 -13.04
CA PHE A 549 30.17 13.37 -13.46
C PHE A 549 30.12 14.59 -12.53
N THR A 550 30.09 14.38 -11.21
CA THR A 550 30.09 15.49 -10.25
C THR A 550 31.40 16.28 -10.30
N ALA A 551 32.54 15.60 -10.43
CA ALA A 551 33.83 16.25 -10.58
C ALA A 551 33.93 17.07 -11.88
N TYR A 552 33.38 16.55 -12.99
CA TYR A 552 33.32 17.29 -14.25
C TYR A 552 32.44 18.53 -14.13
N ARG A 553 31.23 18.39 -13.56
CA ARG A 553 30.30 19.50 -13.34
C ARG A 553 30.88 20.57 -12.43
N GLU A 554 31.52 20.20 -11.34
CA GLU A 554 32.18 21.15 -10.44
C GLU A 554 33.33 21.89 -11.15
N ALA A 555 34.13 21.18 -11.95
CA ALA A 555 35.20 21.79 -12.74
C ALA A 555 34.66 22.79 -13.79
N VAL A 556 33.52 22.49 -14.43
CA VAL A 556 32.85 23.43 -15.35
C VAL A 556 32.32 24.63 -14.57
N LYS A 557 31.61 24.41 -13.46
CA LYS A 557 31.02 25.46 -12.62
C LYS A 557 32.07 26.45 -12.10
N GLN A 558 33.22 25.95 -11.63
CA GLN A 558 34.32 26.81 -11.15
C GLN A 558 34.91 27.71 -12.24
N LYS A 559 34.90 27.25 -13.50
CA LYS A 559 35.42 28.02 -14.64
C LYS A 559 34.38 28.96 -15.26
N ALA A 560 33.11 28.56 -15.27
CA ALA A 560 32.01 29.34 -15.83
C ALA A 560 31.48 30.43 -14.86
N GLY A 561 31.66 30.26 -13.55
CA GLY A 561 31.28 31.27 -12.54
C GLY A 561 29.78 31.58 -12.54
N GLU A 562 29.42 32.85 -12.31
CA GLU A 562 28.01 33.32 -12.26
C GLU A 562 27.30 33.31 -13.62
N SER A 563 28.02 33.03 -14.72
CA SER A 563 27.47 32.98 -16.08
C SER A 563 26.91 31.61 -16.48
N ASP A 564 27.02 30.59 -15.61
CA ASP A 564 26.53 29.24 -15.85
C ASP A 564 25.01 29.12 -15.62
N GLN A 565 24.23 29.20 -16.69
CA GLN A 565 22.78 29.00 -16.66
C GLN A 565 22.37 27.53 -16.46
N ASP A 566 23.31 26.58 -16.60
CA ASP A 566 23.12 25.14 -16.41
C ASP A 566 23.61 24.66 -15.03
N ALA A 567 23.92 25.58 -14.11
CA ALA A 567 24.45 25.29 -12.77
C ALA A 567 23.47 24.51 -11.89
N GLU A 568 22.16 24.57 -12.17
CA GLU A 568 21.11 23.85 -11.44
C GLU A 568 20.90 22.43 -11.95
N TRP A 569 20.58 21.52 -11.02
CA TRP A 569 20.30 20.13 -11.36
C TRP A 569 18.95 20.05 -12.07
N THR A 570 18.93 19.50 -13.28
CA THR A 570 17.65 19.23 -13.94
C THR A 570 16.90 18.12 -13.22
N PHE A 571 15.57 18.14 -13.27
CA PHE A 571 14.72 17.12 -12.67
C PHE A 571 15.12 15.69 -13.09
N GLY A 572 15.43 15.48 -14.37
CA GLY A 572 15.88 14.18 -14.89
C GLY A 572 17.23 13.74 -14.31
N GLN A 573 18.15 14.67 -14.05
CA GLN A 573 19.44 14.38 -13.42
C GLN A 573 19.25 13.98 -11.94
N VAL A 574 18.43 14.72 -11.18
CA VAL A 574 18.11 14.39 -9.78
C VAL A 574 17.43 13.03 -9.70
N LEU A 575 16.43 12.79 -10.56
CA LEU A 575 15.70 11.53 -10.56
C LEU A 575 16.62 10.36 -10.91
N SER A 576 17.52 10.53 -11.90
CA SER A 576 18.52 9.51 -12.27
C SER A 576 19.39 9.12 -11.09
N LEU A 577 19.85 10.11 -10.32
CA LEU A 577 20.68 9.88 -9.13
C LEU A 577 19.91 9.34 -7.94
N VAL A 578 18.61 9.54 -7.83
CA VAL A 578 17.80 9.08 -6.69
C VAL A 578 17.13 7.73 -6.98
N THR A 579 17.20 7.22 -8.22
CA THR A 579 16.62 5.92 -8.62
C THR A 579 17.09 4.73 -7.79
N TRP A 580 18.19 4.83 -7.02
CA TRP A 580 18.68 3.77 -6.13
C TRP A 580 18.39 4.03 -4.63
N ALA A 581 17.95 5.22 -4.27
CA ALA A 581 17.69 5.59 -2.87
C ALA A 581 16.61 4.72 -2.20
N PRO A 582 15.50 4.34 -2.88
CA PRO A 582 14.53 3.42 -2.27
C PRO A 582 15.11 2.04 -1.97
N VAL A 583 16.09 1.56 -2.74
CA VAL A 583 16.78 0.28 -2.50
C VAL A 583 17.68 0.37 -1.27
N ALA A 584 18.42 1.46 -1.13
CA ALA A 584 19.24 1.71 0.04
C ALA A 584 18.39 1.87 1.31
N LEU A 585 17.29 2.61 1.22
CA LEU A 585 16.32 2.77 2.31
C LEU A 585 15.68 1.43 2.71
N GLU A 586 15.33 0.58 1.76
CA GLU A 586 14.86 -0.78 2.06
C GLU A 586 15.96 -1.61 2.74
N LEU A 587 17.20 -1.60 2.24
CA LEU A 587 18.32 -2.33 2.86
C LEU A 587 18.58 -1.89 4.29
N ILE A 588 18.56 -0.57 4.54
CA ILE A 588 18.73 0.02 5.88
C ILE A 588 17.54 -0.37 6.77
N THR A 589 16.32 -0.29 6.26
CA THR A 589 15.10 -0.65 7.01
C THR A 589 15.12 -2.14 7.37
N ILE A 590 15.50 -3.00 6.43
CA ILE A 590 15.64 -4.44 6.68
C ILE A 590 16.74 -4.70 7.73
N TYR A 591 17.89 -4.04 7.63
CA TYR A 591 18.98 -4.18 8.60
C TYR A 591 18.55 -3.72 10.01
N LEU A 592 17.93 -2.55 10.12
CA LEU A 592 17.52 -1.94 11.39
C LEU A 592 16.36 -2.67 12.07
N TYR A 593 15.35 -3.11 11.32
CA TYR A 593 14.19 -3.79 11.90
C TYR A 593 14.47 -5.27 12.19
N CYS A 594 15.36 -5.94 11.47
CA CYS A 594 15.75 -7.32 11.81
C CYS A 594 16.78 -7.40 12.94
N SER A 595 17.69 -6.43 13.09
CA SER A 595 18.58 -6.39 14.25
C SER A 595 17.80 -6.22 15.56
N ALA A 596 16.73 -5.41 15.54
CA ALA A 596 15.80 -5.25 16.66
C ALA A 596 15.00 -6.53 16.98
N VAL A 597 14.70 -7.36 15.97
CA VAL A 597 14.01 -8.65 16.16
C VAL A 597 14.97 -9.74 16.67
N ALA A 598 16.23 -9.73 16.23
CA ALA A 598 17.26 -10.64 16.74
C ALA A 598 17.69 -10.30 18.18
N SER A 599 17.80 -9.01 18.53
CA SER A 599 18.07 -8.62 19.92
C SER A 599 16.89 -8.87 20.86
N ALA A 600 15.66 -8.83 20.34
CA ALA A 600 14.46 -9.16 21.11
C ALA A 600 14.28 -10.68 21.31
N SER A 601 14.85 -11.53 20.44
CA SER A 601 14.85 -12.98 20.64
C SER A 601 15.90 -13.44 21.66
N ASP A 602 17.07 -12.79 21.70
CA ASP A 602 18.14 -13.15 22.66
C ASP A 602 17.75 -12.77 24.10
N HIS A 603 17.05 -11.64 24.31
CA HIS A 603 16.53 -11.26 25.63
C HIS A 603 15.37 -12.14 26.12
N ALA A 604 14.64 -12.80 25.22
CA ALA A 604 13.55 -13.71 25.59
C ALA A 604 14.05 -15.11 25.97
N GLU A 605 15.25 -15.53 25.53
CA GLU A 605 15.88 -16.78 25.98
C GLU A 605 16.59 -16.63 27.33
N GLU A 606 17.20 -15.47 27.63
CA GLU A 606 17.85 -15.20 28.92
C GLU A 606 16.89 -15.04 30.11
N GLU A 607 15.63 -14.62 29.89
CA GLU A 607 14.60 -14.61 30.96
C GLU A 607 13.94 -15.98 31.19
N SER A 608 14.35 -17.02 30.45
CA SER A 608 13.78 -18.38 30.53
C SER A 608 14.76 -19.47 31.02
N LEU A 609 15.96 -19.07 31.45
CA LEU A 609 16.92 -19.88 32.21
C LEU A 609 17.03 -19.36 33.64
#